data_AF-A0A2T1E6R8-F1
#
_entry.id   AF-A0A2T1E6R8-F1
#
_cell.length_a   1.000
_cell.length_b   1.000
_cell.length_c   1.000
_cell.angle_alpha   90.00
_cell.angle_beta   90.00
_cell.angle_gamma   90.00
#
_symmetry.space_group_name_H-M   'P 1'
#
loop_
_entity.id
_entity.type
_entity.pdbx_description
1 polymer ?
#
loop_
_entity_poly.entity_id
_entity_poly.type
_entity_poly.pdbx_seq_one_letter_code
_entity_poly.pdbx_strand_id
1 'polypeptide(L)'
;MQKLTYILLLAVSPVLLSALTAMAVSDKSVTPVERSSLLASVTVTSDRPQADGSTHFFTMTMPERTGKRFTKLSFSFTEQNQEKSVAPLRFALASTKAFTGSAKAEGGAIGIKDTWIDETGVLWVEFQSPIPPKAQLTLALKTLQSSPAAAYDYGIAAYPETKFPAVFVGDGSLTVRQ
;
A
#
# COMPACT_ATOMS: atom_id res chain seq x y z
N MET A 1 -11.06 71.00 -33.51
CA MET A 1 -11.36 69.73 -32.80
C MET A 1 -11.50 68.62 -33.85
N GLN A 2 -11.12 67.37 -33.51
CA GLN A 2 -11.17 66.13 -34.32
C GLN A 2 -9.86 65.83 -35.12
N LYS A 3 -8.83 65.27 -34.47
CA LYS A 3 -8.44 63.83 -34.32
C LYS A 3 -8.16 63.14 -35.67
N LEU A 4 -6.90 63.12 -36.14
CA LEU A 4 -5.79 62.18 -35.85
C LEU A 4 -6.00 60.75 -36.40
N THR A 5 -5.64 60.61 -37.67
CA THR A 5 -4.66 59.69 -38.29
C THR A 5 -4.52 58.19 -37.95
N TYR A 6 -4.35 57.47 -39.07
CA TYR A 6 -3.64 56.21 -39.39
C TYR A 6 -4.27 54.84 -39.08
N ILE A 7 -4.49 54.13 -40.20
CA ILE A 7 -4.73 52.68 -40.35
C ILE A 7 -3.37 51.98 -40.37
N LEU A 8 -3.22 50.88 -39.63
CA LEU A 8 -2.27 49.82 -40.00
C LEU A 8 -2.83 48.44 -39.62
N LEU A 9 -3.00 47.61 -40.64
CA LEU A 9 -3.35 46.20 -40.57
C LEU A 9 -2.13 45.37 -40.12
N LEU A 10 -2.32 44.50 -39.13
CA LEU A 10 -1.48 43.33 -38.92
C LEU A 10 -2.38 42.11 -38.66
N ALA A 11 -2.33 41.17 -39.59
CA ALA A 11 -2.95 39.87 -39.50
C ALA A 11 -2.13 38.96 -38.57
N VAL A 12 -2.79 38.27 -37.63
CA VAL A 12 -2.26 37.04 -37.02
C VAL A 12 -3.42 36.07 -36.78
N SER A 13 -3.20 34.83 -37.21
CA SER A 13 -4.05 33.65 -37.29
C SER A 13 -4.53 33.07 -35.94
N PRO A 14 -5.46 32.09 -35.93
CA PRO A 14 -6.15 31.61 -34.73
C PRO A 14 -5.33 30.56 -33.97
N VAL A 15 -5.32 30.62 -32.64
CA VAL A 15 -4.79 29.57 -31.77
C VAL A 15 -5.89 29.12 -30.82
N LEU A 16 -6.23 27.82 -30.92
CA LEU A 16 -7.11 27.07 -30.04
C LEU A 16 -6.62 27.12 -28.58
N LEU A 17 -7.53 27.20 -27.60
CA LEU A 17 -7.34 26.47 -26.35
C LEU A 17 -8.66 26.17 -25.63
N SER A 18 -8.96 24.88 -25.59
CA SER A 18 -10.03 24.25 -24.83
C SER A 18 -9.76 24.35 -23.33
N ALA A 19 -10.76 24.75 -22.55
CA ALA A 19 -10.81 24.44 -21.11
C ALA A 19 -12.27 24.20 -20.71
N LEU A 20 -12.74 22.97 -20.94
CA LEU A 20 -13.93 22.49 -20.25
C LEU A 20 -13.47 22.08 -18.84
N THR A 21 -13.95 22.81 -17.85
CA THR A 21 -13.71 22.60 -16.43
C THR A 21 -14.18 21.20 -16.03
N ALA A 22 -13.22 20.32 -15.72
CA ALA A 22 -13.50 19.04 -15.10
C ALA A 22 -14.07 19.27 -13.70
N MET A 23 -15.13 18.52 -13.42
CA MET A 23 -16.02 18.61 -12.28
C MET A 23 -15.29 18.36 -10.95
N ALA A 24 -15.74 19.07 -9.92
CA ALA A 24 -15.38 18.84 -8.53
C ALA A 24 -15.67 17.39 -8.13
N VAL A 25 -14.65 16.69 -7.62
CA VAL A 25 -14.83 15.43 -6.88
C VAL A 25 -14.67 15.75 -5.39
N SER A 26 -15.71 15.34 -4.68
CA SER A 26 -16.01 15.57 -3.27
C SER A 26 -15.02 14.88 -2.31
N ASP A 27 -14.55 15.70 -1.38
CA ASP A 27 -14.25 15.48 0.04
C ASP A 27 -14.36 14.04 0.60
N LYS A 28 -13.24 13.33 0.59
CA LYS A 28 -12.84 12.37 1.63
C LYS A 28 -11.32 12.34 1.60
N SER A 29 -10.66 12.76 2.67
CA SER A 29 -9.21 12.92 2.74
C SER A 29 -8.47 11.58 2.52
N VAL A 30 -8.20 11.26 1.27
CA VAL A 30 -7.22 10.25 0.88
C VAL A 30 -5.87 10.88 1.14
N THR A 31 -5.17 10.42 2.19
CA THR A 31 -3.78 10.84 2.40
C THR A 31 -2.97 10.48 1.15
N PRO A 32 -2.32 11.44 0.49
CA PRO A 32 -1.54 11.14 -0.72
C PRO A 32 -0.47 10.10 -0.38
N VAL A 33 -0.50 8.96 -1.07
CA VAL A 33 0.55 7.96 -0.95
C VAL A 33 1.72 8.41 -1.82
N GLU A 34 2.83 8.76 -1.19
CA GLU A 34 4.05 9.12 -1.90
C GLU A 34 4.66 7.84 -2.49
N ARG A 35 4.84 7.78 -3.82
CA ARG A 35 5.49 6.65 -4.49
C ARG A 35 7.00 6.82 -4.40
N SER A 36 7.68 5.93 -3.67
CA SER A 36 9.14 5.84 -3.64
C SER A 36 9.67 5.49 -5.04
N SER A 37 10.69 6.21 -5.51
CA SER A 37 11.31 6.04 -6.84
C SER A 37 12.19 4.80 -6.99
N LEU A 38 12.45 4.09 -5.89
CA LEU A 38 13.02 2.74 -5.90
C LEU A 38 11.86 1.76 -5.99
N LEU A 39 11.76 1.03 -7.10
CA LEU A 39 10.78 -0.05 -7.30
C LEU A 39 10.78 -0.93 -6.06
N ALA A 40 9.73 -0.79 -5.27
CA ALA A 40 9.66 -1.39 -3.96
C ALA A 40 9.39 -2.89 -4.15
N SER A 41 10.39 -3.73 -3.86
CA SER A 41 10.31 -5.17 -4.10
C SER A 41 9.73 -5.84 -2.86
N VAL A 42 8.51 -6.37 -3.00
CA VAL A 42 7.91 -7.28 -2.02
C VAL A 42 8.09 -8.70 -2.53
N THR A 43 8.75 -9.54 -1.76
CA THR A 43 8.83 -10.98 -2.03
C THR A 43 7.84 -11.69 -1.13
N VAL A 44 6.93 -12.45 -1.73
CA VAL A 44 5.96 -13.28 -0.99
C VAL A 44 6.35 -14.74 -1.13
N THR A 45 6.49 -15.41 0.01
CA THR A 45 6.65 -16.86 0.06
C THR A 45 5.59 -17.45 0.99
N SER A 46 5.12 -18.65 0.67
CA SER A 46 4.08 -19.32 1.45
C SER A 46 4.60 -20.65 1.93
N ASP A 47 4.30 -20.99 3.18
CA ASP A 47 4.45 -22.35 3.67
C ASP A 47 3.47 -23.29 2.97
N ARG A 48 3.73 -24.60 3.10
CA ARG A 48 2.73 -25.61 2.71
C ARG A 48 1.47 -25.41 3.57
N PRO A 49 0.26 -25.59 2.99
CA PRO A 49 -0.97 -25.59 3.77
C PRO A 49 -0.86 -26.57 4.95
N GLN A 50 -1.19 -26.10 6.15
CA GLN A 50 -1.29 -26.91 7.35
C GLN A 50 -2.75 -26.99 7.80
N ALA A 51 -3.04 -27.89 8.73
CA ALA A 51 -4.41 -28.11 9.23
C ALA A 51 -5.06 -26.82 9.78
N ASP A 52 -4.27 -25.85 10.23
CA ASP A 52 -4.73 -24.59 10.82
C ASP A 52 -4.51 -23.35 9.91
N GLY A 53 -4.19 -23.56 8.63
CA GLY A 53 -4.00 -22.53 7.61
C GLY A 53 -2.58 -22.46 7.05
N SER A 54 -2.29 -21.43 6.26
CA SER A 54 -0.98 -21.21 5.63
C SER A 54 -0.34 -19.91 6.12
N THR A 55 0.96 -19.96 6.39
CA THR A 55 1.74 -18.75 6.69
C THR A 55 2.28 -18.15 5.40
N HIS A 56 2.05 -16.87 5.20
CA HIS A 56 2.58 -16.09 4.09
C HIS A 56 3.56 -15.06 4.61
N PHE A 57 4.79 -15.12 4.10
CA PHE A 57 5.87 -14.23 4.46
C PHE A 57 6.00 -13.14 3.42
N PHE A 58 5.79 -11.90 3.85
CA PHE A 58 5.99 -10.70 3.05
C PHE A 58 7.33 -10.09 3.45
N THR A 59 8.35 -10.34 2.64
CA THR A 59 9.67 -9.72 2.81
C THR A 59 9.74 -8.46 1.95
N MET A 60 10.01 -7.32 2.57
CA MET A 60 10.05 -6.01 1.92
C MET A 60 11.21 -5.16 2.44
N THR A 61 11.59 -4.15 1.66
CA THR A 61 12.51 -3.11 2.10
C THR A 61 11.70 -1.87 2.45
N MET A 62 11.88 -1.35 3.67
CA MET A 62 11.17 -0.15 4.11
C MET A 62 11.54 1.05 3.23
N PRO A 63 10.57 1.91 2.85
CA PRO A 63 10.84 3.00 1.91
C PRO A 63 11.93 3.94 2.39
N GLU A 64 12.65 4.53 1.44
CA GLU A 64 13.61 5.58 1.74
C GLU A 64 12.88 6.89 2.06
N ARG A 65 13.03 7.37 3.30
CA ARG A 65 12.58 8.70 3.70
C ARG A 65 13.49 9.25 4.79
N THR A 66 14.31 10.24 4.44
CA THR A 66 15.36 10.78 5.32
C THR A 66 14.78 11.23 6.66
N GLY A 67 15.35 10.70 7.75
CA GLY A 67 14.97 11.07 9.12
C GLY A 67 13.57 10.63 9.56
N LYS A 68 12.90 9.71 8.85
CA LYS A 68 11.57 9.20 9.23
C LYS A 68 11.65 7.72 9.55
N ARG A 69 10.99 7.30 10.63
CA ARG A 69 10.84 5.89 10.98
C ARG A 69 9.37 5.51 10.85
N PHE A 70 9.10 4.27 10.49
CA PHE A 70 7.75 3.79 10.21
C PHE A 70 7.18 3.09 11.43
N THR A 71 5.95 3.48 11.79
CA THR A 71 5.27 2.97 12.98
C THR A 71 4.21 1.94 12.63
N LYS A 72 3.68 1.98 11.39
CA LYS A 72 2.64 1.06 10.93
C LYS A 72 2.85 0.61 9.50
N LEU A 73 2.29 -0.56 9.18
CA LEU A 73 2.01 -1.01 7.82
C LEU A 73 0.51 -1.23 7.64
N SER A 74 0.02 -1.00 6.42
CA SER A 74 -1.30 -1.44 5.99
C SER A 74 -1.19 -2.43 4.84
N PHE A 75 -2.09 -3.40 4.80
CA PHE A 75 -2.23 -4.41 3.76
C PHE A 75 -3.67 -4.41 3.27
N SER A 76 -3.86 -4.11 1.99
CA SER A 76 -5.15 -4.25 1.30
C SER A 76 -5.12 -5.53 0.49
N PHE A 77 -6.19 -6.33 0.52
CA PHE A 77 -6.33 -7.55 -0.29
C PHE A 77 -7.63 -7.50 -1.09
N THR A 78 -7.54 -7.69 -2.40
CA THR A 78 -8.67 -7.71 -3.33
C THR A 78 -8.64 -9.02 -4.08
N GLU A 79 -9.70 -9.82 -3.98
CA GLU A 79 -9.78 -11.07 -4.73
C GLU A 79 -9.95 -10.81 -6.24
N GLN A 80 -9.22 -11.55 -7.09
CA GLN A 80 -9.15 -11.28 -8.53
C GLN A 80 -10.42 -11.65 -9.31
N ASN A 81 -11.21 -12.62 -8.84
CA ASN A 81 -12.31 -13.22 -9.62
C ASN A 81 -13.70 -12.82 -9.14
N GLN A 82 -13.86 -11.63 -8.54
CA GLN A 82 -15.11 -11.31 -7.84
C GLN A 82 -16.32 -11.09 -8.76
N GLU A 83 -17.23 -12.09 -8.75
CA GLU A 83 -18.68 -11.85 -8.74
C GLU A 83 -19.13 -11.57 -7.30
N LYS A 84 -18.89 -10.35 -6.81
CA LYS A 84 -19.50 -9.63 -5.66
C LYS A 84 -19.83 -10.32 -4.31
N SER A 85 -19.60 -11.60 -4.07
CA SER A 85 -20.08 -12.29 -2.87
C SER A 85 -19.14 -13.40 -2.34
N VAL A 86 -17.84 -13.13 -2.27
CA VAL A 86 -16.90 -14.03 -1.60
C VAL A 86 -16.48 -13.43 -0.25
N ALA A 87 -16.35 -14.30 0.75
CA ALA A 87 -15.89 -13.91 2.09
C ALA A 87 -14.46 -13.34 2.03
N PRO A 88 -14.13 -12.31 2.84
CA PRO A 88 -12.80 -11.71 2.83
C PRO A 88 -11.74 -12.71 3.31
N LEU A 89 -10.50 -12.53 2.84
CA LEU A 89 -9.33 -13.25 3.32
C LEU A 89 -9.18 -13.02 4.83
N ARG A 90 -9.17 -14.11 5.62
CA ARG A 90 -9.11 -14.03 7.09
C ARG A 90 -7.73 -14.41 7.61
N PHE A 91 -7.26 -13.64 8.59
CA PHE A 91 -5.95 -13.83 9.22
C PHE A 91 -6.08 -14.14 10.71
N ALA A 92 -5.18 -14.97 11.22
CA ALA A 92 -4.96 -15.16 12.65
C ALA A 92 -4.10 -14.00 13.19
N LEU A 93 -4.71 -12.85 13.46
CA LEU A 93 -4.01 -11.60 13.81
C LEU A 93 -3.04 -11.73 15.00
N ALA A 94 -3.43 -12.51 16.02
CA ALA A 94 -2.60 -12.76 17.20
C ALA A 94 -1.37 -13.64 16.91
N SER A 95 -1.33 -14.30 15.74
CA SER A 95 -0.20 -15.13 15.29
C SER A 95 0.76 -14.38 14.36
N THR A 96 0.49 -13.09 14.07
CA THR A 96 1.38 -12.29 13.22
C THR A 96 2.74 -12.12 13.88
N LYS A 97 3.81 -12.32 13.08
CA LYS A 97 5.19 -12.10 13.51
C LYS A 97 5.90 -11.14 12.58
N ALA A 98 6.80 -10.34 13.13
CA ALA A 98 7.68 -9.45 12.39
C ALA A 98 9.14 -9.72 12.76
N PHE A 99 10.03 -9.71 11.79
CA PHE A 99 11.47 -9.91 12.01
C PHE A 99 12.31 -9.30 10.87
N THR A 100 13.61 -9.08 11.12
CA THR A 100 14.55 -8.70 10.06
C THR A 100 14.99 -9.90 9.24
N GLY A 101 15.38 -9.73 7.98
CA GLY A 101 15.80 -10.85 7.13
C GLY A 101 14.67 -11.35 6.23
N SER A 102 14.66 -12.65 5.91
CA SER A 102 13.72 -13.30 4.99
C SER A 102 13.11 -14.56 5.58
N ALA A 103 12.07 -15.12 4.96
CA ALA A 103 11.44 -16.37 5.40
C ALA A 103 12.41 -17.56 5.60
N LYS A 104 13.51 -17.62 4.83
CA LYS A 104 14.52 -18.68 4.91
C LYS A 104 15.69 -18.35 5.84
N ALA A 105 15.82 -17.09 6.24
CA ALA A 105 16.90 -16.57 7.06
C ALA A 105 16.32 -15.52 8.00
N GLU A 106 15.59 -15.99 9.00
CA GLU A 106 14.98 -15.16 10.05
C GLU A 106 16.10 -14.54 10.90
N GLY A 107 16.02 -13.21 11.05
CA GLY A 107 16.93 -12.41 11.86
C GLY A 107 16.31 -12.03 13.20
N GLY A 108 16.54 -10.79 13.62
CA GLY A 108 16.04 -10.29 14.90
C GLY A 108 14.54 -10.07 14.89
N ALA A 109 13.85 -10.55 15.92
CA ALA A 109 12.43 -10.30 16.13
C ALA A 109 12.14 -8.79 16.26
N ILE A 110 11.04 -8.35 15.66
CA ILE A 110 10.52 -6.99 15.74
C ILE A 110 9.23 -7.04 16.55
N GLY A 111 9.20 -6.30 17.64
CA GLY A 111 8.03 -6.23 18.51
C GLY A 111 6.82 -5.64 17.78
N ILE A 112 5.71 -6.37 17.78
CA ILE A 112 4.41 -5.89 17.31
C ILE A 112 3.65 -5.36 18.52
N LYS A 113 3.12 -4.14 18.38
CA LYS A 113 2.30 -3.50 19.40
C LYS A 113 0.84 -3.93 19.25
N ASP A 114 0.34 -3.93 18.02
CA ASP A 114 -1.04 -4.31 17.73
C ASP A 114 -1.24 -4.76 16.27
N THR A 115 -2.28 -5.55 16.03
CA THR A 115 -2.76 -5.97 14.71
C THR A 115 -4.30 -5.96 14.68
N TRP A 116 -4.87 -5.29 13.68
CA TRP A 116 -6.32 -5.20 13.53
C TRP A 116 -6.72 -5.12 12.05
N ILE A 117 -7.99 -5.37 11.78
CA ILE A 117 -8.61 -5.11 10.48
C ILE A 117 -9.63 -3.99 10.68
N ASP A 118 -9.54 -2.94 9.88
CA ASP A 118 -10.49 -1.81 9.96
C ASP A 118 -11.82 -2.12 9.24
N GLU A 119 -12.77 -1.18 9.31
CA GLU A 119 -14.08 -1.31 8.68
C GLU A 119 -14.04 -1.43 7.15
N THR A 120 -12.91 -1.08 6.52
CA THR A 120 -12.69 -1.20 5.08
C THR A 120 -12.06 -2.52 4.68
N GLY A 121 -11.73 -3.38 5.65
CA GLY A 121 -11.09 -4.67 5.42
C GLY A 121 -9.56 -4.57 5.27
N VAL A 122 -8.96 -3.42 5.57
CA VAL A 122 -7.50 -3.24 5.53
C VAL A 122 -6.90 -3.81 6.80
N LEU A 123 -5.91 -4.69 6.64
CA LEU A 123 -5.12 -5.23 7.74
C LEU A 123 -4.03 -4.21 8.13
N TRP A 124 -3.95 -3.91 9.41
CA TRP A 124 -2.95 -3.02 10.00
C TRP A 124 -2.01 -3.78 10.93
N VAL A 125 -0.75 -3.38 10.90
CA VAL A 125 0.29 -3.85 11.82
C VAL A 125 0.99 -2.63 12.41
N GLU A 126 0.92 -2.47 13.73
CA GLU A 126 1.63 -1.41 14.47
C GLU A 126 2.83 -2.00 15.21
N PHE A 127 4.00 -1.36 15.09
CA PHE A 127 5.24 -1.82 15.73
C PHE A 127 5.44 -1.18 17.10
N GLN A 128 6.04 -1.92 18.04
CA GLN A 128 6.41 -1.41 19.36
C GLN A 128 7.50 -0.34 19.26
N SER A 129 8.44 -0.51 18.33
CA SER A 129 9.51 0.43 18.04
C SER A 129 9.45 0.84 16.56
N PRO A 130 9.61 2.13 16.23
CA PRO A 130 9.60 2.58 14.84
C PRO A 130 10.73 1.93 14.02
N ILE A 131 10.40 1.47 12.81
CA ILE A 131 11.32 0.77 11.90
C ILE A 131 12.10 1.79 11.05
N PRO A 132 13.44 1.67 10.92
CA PRO A 132 14.21 2.62 10.15
C PRO A 132 13.96 2.48 8.64
N PRO A 133 14.21 3.55 7.85
CA PRO A 133 14.25 3.48 6.38
C PRO A 133 15.22 2.42 5.89
N LYS A 134 14.95 1.85 4.71
CA LYS A 134 15.77 0.83 4.05
C LYS A 134 15.99 -0.47 4.86
N ALA A 135 15.35 -0.60 6.02
CA ALA A 135 15.39 -1.84 6.78
C ALA A 135 14.71 -2.96 5.98
N GLN A 136 15.33 -4.13 5.94
CA GLN A 136 14.66 -5.34 5.47
C GLN A 136 13.75 -5.86 6.59
N LEU A 137 12.46 -5.98 6.28
CA LEU A 137 11.41 -6.42 7.18
C LEU A 137 10.69 -7.60 6.56
N THR A 138 10.45 -8.64 7.34
CA THR A 138 9.53 -9.72 6.99
C THR A 138 8.37 -9.77 7.96
N LEU A 139 7.15 -9.82 7.41
CA LEU A 139 5.92 -10.12 8.16
C LEU A 139 5.44 -11.52 7.81
N ALA A 140 5.25 -12.36 8.82
CA ALA A 140 4.59 -13.65 8.68
C ALA A 140 3.12 -13.50 9.05
N LEU A 141 2.24 -13.62 8.05
CA LEU A 141 0.79 -13.53 8.17
C LEU A 141 0.17 -14.92 7.98
N LYS A 142 -0.49 -15.42 9.02
CA LYS A 142 -1.15 -16.72 8.97
C LYS A 142 -2.61 -16.57 8.56
N THR A 143 -3.03 -17.25 7.51
CA THR A 143 -4.45 -17.36 7.15
C THR A 143 -5.15 -18.32 8.09
N LEU A 144 -6.45 -18.08 8.33
CA LEU A 144 -7.29 -19.07 9.00
C LEU A 144 -7.65 -20.20 8.03
N GLN A 145 -7.83 -21.41 8.55
CA GLN A 145 -8.33 -22.55 7.76
C GLN A 145 -9.63 -22.24 7.01
N SER A 146 -10.51 -21.42 7.60
CA SER A 146 -11.78 -21.01 6.99
C SER A 146 -11.63 -19.98 5.85
N SER A 147 -10.41 -19.54 5.53
CA SER A 147 -10.19 -18.57 4.45
C SER A 147 -10.40 -19.21 3.08
N PRO A 148 -11.11 -18.54 2.15
CA PRO A 148 -11.36 -19.09 0.83
C PRO A 148 -10.06 -19.23 0.03
N ALA A 149 -9.92 -20.38 -0.64
CA ALA A 149 -8.86 -20.59 -1.63
C ALA A 149 -9.14 -19.71 -2.84
N ALA A 150 -8.32 -18.68 -3.03
CA ALA A 150 -8.46 -17.74 -4.13
C ALA A 150 -7.12 -17.04 -4.42
N ALA A 151 -7.08 -16.32 -5.53
CA ALA A 151 -6.02 -15.38 -5.84
C ALA A 151 -6.45 -13.97 -5.42
N TYR A 152 -5.58 -13.27 -4.70
CA TYR A 152 -5.78 -11.93 -4.21
C TYR A 152 -4.68 -11.03 -4.75
N ASP A 153 -5.03 -9.86 -5.28
CA ASP A 153 -4.10 -8.76 -5.40
C ASP A 153 -3.93 -8.10 -4.04
N TYR A 154 -2.70 -7.73 -3.70
CA TYR A 154 -2.39 -7.04 -2.46
C TYR A 154 -1.66 -5.74 -2.71
N GLY A 155 -1.84 -4.79 -1.80
CA GLY A 155 -1.07 -3.54 -1.76
C GLY A 155 -0.59 -3.26 -0.34
N ILE A 156 0.64 -2.76 -0.22
CA ILE A 156 1.30 -2.47 1.06
C ILE A 156 1.68 -1.00 1.12
N ALA A 157 1.36 -0.33 2.23
CA ALA A 157 1.82 1.02 2.52
C ALA A 157 2.44 1.10 3.92
N ALA A 158 3.46 1.94 4.06
CA ALA A 158 4.15 2.22 5.31
C ALA A 158 3.84 3.61 5.82
N TYR A 159 3.52 3.70 7.10
CA TYR A 159 3.11 4.94 7.75
C TYR A 159 4.21 5.37 8.71
N PRO A 160 4.88 6.49 8.45
CA PRO A 160 5.63 7.21 9.48
C PRO A 160 4.72 7.66 10.64
N GLU A 161 5.26 8.37 11.62
CA GLU A 161 4.44 9.04 12.64
C GLU A 161 3.34 9.90 12.00
N THR A 162 2.23 10.09 12.73
CA THR A 162 0.90 10.60 12.28
C THR A 162 0.88 11.94 11.53
N LYS A 163 1.99 12.66 11.45
CA LYS A 163 2.12 13.95 10.74
C LYS A 163 2.60 13.83 9.30
N PHE A 164 2.96 12.63 8.85
CA PHE A 164 3.57 12.42 7.54
C PHE A 164 2.69 11.50 6.67
N PRO A 165 2.67 11.72 5.35
CA PRO A 165 1.91 10.88 4.44
C PRO A 165 2.43 9.45 4.44
N ALA A 166 1.53 8.52 4.13
CA ALA A 166 1.87 7.13 3.87
C ALA A 166 2.79 7.04 2.64
N VAL A 167 3.65 6.02 2.63
CA VAL A 167 4.56 5.73 1.53
C VAL A 167 4.25 4.35 0.98
N PHE A 168 4.13 4.24 -0.34
CA PHE A 168 3.87 2.95 -0.97
C PHE A 168 5.08 2.02 -0.83
N VAL A 169 4.83 0.76 -0.44
CA VAL A 169 5.86 -0.27 -0.22
C VAL A 169 5.85 -1.34 -1.30
N GLY A 170 4.74 -1.55 -2.01
CA GLY A 170 4.67 -2.53 -3.09
C GLY A 170 3.33 -3.22 -3.17
N ASP A 171 3.12 -3.91 -4.27
CA ASP A 171 1.94 -4.68 -4.60
C ASP A 171 2.32 -5.98 -5.30
N GLY A 172 1.35 -6.87 -5.45
CA GLY A 172 1.50 -8.11 -6.19
C GLY A 172 0.29 -9.00 -6.00
N SER A 173 0.45 -10.30 -6.30
CA SER A 173 -0.62 -11.27 -6.14
C SER A 173 -0.22 -12.37 -5.16
N LEU A 174 -1.20 -12.85 -4.39
CA LEU A 174 -1.10 -13.93 -3.43
C LEU A 174 -2.13 -15.00 -3.81
N THR A 175 -1.68 -16.22 -4.04
CA THR A 175 -2.58 -17.37 -4.13
C THR A 175 -2.64 -18.08 -2.78
N VAL A 176 -3.85 -18.14 -2.20
CA VAL A 176 -4.14 -18.93 -1.02
C VAL A 176 -4.67 -20.29 -1.47
N ARG A 177 -4.07 -21.36 -0.96
CA ARG A 177 -4.45 -22.75 -1.25
C ARG A 177 -4.89 -23.44 0.04
N GLN A 178 -5.84 -24.36 -0.06
CA GLN A 178 -6.22 -25.26 1.02
C GLN A 178 -5.54 -26.61 0.86
#